data_AF-A0A7R9EKH2-F1
#
_entry.id   AF-A0A7R9EKH2-F1
#
_cell.length_a   1.000
_cell.length_b   1.000
_cell.length_c   1.000
_cell.angle_alpha   90.00
_cell.angle_beta   90.00
_cell.angle_gamma   90.00
#
_symmetry.space_group_name_H-M   'P 1'
#
loop_
_entity.id
_entity.type
_entity.pdbx_description
1 polymer ?
#
loop_
_entity_poly.entity_id
_entity_poly.type
_entity_poly.pdbx_seq_one_letter_code
_entity_poly.pdbx_strand_id
1 'polypeptide(L)'
;MDVEDFREHGKEMVEYICEYLSTLEERRVTPSVEPGYLSKLLPQQAPQEPEDWATIMADVDSKIMPGVTHWQHRRFHAYFPSGNSFPSILGDMLADAIGCIGFSWAASPACTELETIVLDWLGKAIGLPEEFLAFPKGSKGGGVIQTSASECVLVCMLAARAQAIKKLKQLHPSVEEGMLLSKLMAYCSKEAHSCVEKAAMICFVKLRILEPDEKCCLRGDTLRQAMEEDEAMGLTPFFVSTTLGTTSCCSFDNLPEVGPVCKRFPAVWLHVDGAYAGNAFICPELKPMLGGIEYADSFNTNSNKWLLVNFDCSTMWVRDRFRLTSALVVDPLYLQHGYSDAAIDYRHWGVPLSRRFRSLKLWFVLRSYGISGLQSYIRHHIRLAKRFEALVNQDRRFQVCNEVKLGLVCFRLKGSDELNQKLLSNINESGRLHMVPASVNEKYVIRFCAVAQNATEDDVDHAWEVITEFASELLETQHLEKVASVYYSGVAWLVTRGGRTCLRRLALFILRTCPVASAIYGFLDPSVLVGAEGYFGQLGSHATPSTLPLTIPQNRRKTNSWHEKEPQRRIRSQILTDKKQPFL
;
A
#
# COMPACT_ATOMS: atom_id res chain seq x y z
N MET A 1 1.91 -27.33 27.20
CA MET A 1 1.84 -25.97 27.75
C MET A 1 0.64 -25.88 28.68
N ASP A 2 0.90 -25.81 29.98
CA ASP A 2 -0.09 -25.48 31.00
C ASP A 2 -0.02 -24.00 31.41
N VAL A 3 -0.64 -23.63 32.55
CA VAL A 3 -0.69 -22.24 33.03
C VAL A 3 0.68 -21.74 33.52
N GLU A 4 1.50 -22.60 34.11
CA GLU A 4 2.82 -22.20 34.59
C GLU A 4 3.79 -22.06 33.41
N ASP A 5 3.73 -22.99 32.44
CA ASP A 5 4.45 -22.85 31.16
C ASP A 5 4.04 -21.55 30.45
N PHE A 6 2.74 -21.24 30.36
CA PHE A 6 2.25 -20.01 29.74
C PHE A 6 2.73 -18.76 30.49
N ARG A 7 2.81 -18.79 31.82
CA ARG A 7 3.30 -17.66 32.62
C ARG A 7 4.79 -17.42 32.37
N GLU A 8 5.58 -18.47 32.25
CA GLU A 8 7.00 -18.39 31.91
C GLU A 8 7.19 -17.86 30.50
N HIS A 9 6.66 -18.56 29.50
CA HIS A 9 6.80 -18.20 28.09
C HIS A 9 6.14 -16.87 27.72
N GLY A 10 5.06 -16.51 28.41
CA GLY A 10 4.42 -15.20 28.27
C GLY A 10 5.34 -14.06 28.71
N LYS A 11 6.15 -14.24 29.76
CA LYS A 11 7.16 -13.26 30.17
C LYS A 11 8.31 -13.20 29.16
N GLU A 12 8.78 -14.35 28.71
CA GLU A 12 9.83 -14.43 27.68
C GLU A 12 9.41 -13.70 26.40
N MET A 13 8.17 -13.88 25.96
CA MET A 13 7.63 -13.21 24.78
C MET A 13 7.53 -11.69 24.97
N VAL A 14 7.14 -11.21 26.16
CA VAL A 14 7.13 -9.78 26.46
C VAL A 14 8.55 -9.20 26.38
N GLU A 15 9.54 -9.86 26.97
CA GLU A 15 10.94 -9.42 26.87
C GLU A 15 11.45 -9.46 25.43
N TYR A 16 11.13 -10.52 24.67
CA TYR A 16 11.47 -10.61 23.25
C TYR A 16 10.89 -9.45 22.43
N ILE A 17 9.62 -9.08 22.66
CA ILE A 17 8.97 -7.96 21.97
C ILE A 17 9.65 -6.63 22.34
N CYS A 18 9.97 -6.43 23.63
CA CYS A 18 10.68 -5.25 24.10
C CYS A 18 12.04 -5.12 23.42
N GLU A 19 12.84 -6.19 23.42
CA GLU A 19 14.16 -6.24 22.79
C GLU A 19 14.08 -6.04 21.28
N TYR A 20 13.13 -6.70 20.61
CA TYR A 20 12.91 -6.55 19.17
C TYR A 20 12.60 -5.11 18.77
N LEU A 21 11.75 -4.40 19.55
CA LEU A 21 11.36 -3.02 19.25
C LEU A 21 12.44 -2.01 19.64
N SER A 22 13.24 -2.27 20.67
CA SER A 22 14.34 -1.39 21.09
C SER A 22 15.57 -1.47 20.18
N THR A 23 15.86 -2.66 19.64
CA THR A 23 17.01 -2.93 18.75
C THR A 23 16.67 -2.95 17.27
N LEU A 24 15.45 -2.53 16.90
CA LEU A 24 14.94 -2.68 15.53
C LEU A 24 15.84 -2.05 14.46
N GLU A 25 16.54 -0.97 14.82
CA GLU A 25 17.48 -0.21 13.98
C GLU A 25 18.74 -0.98 13.54
N GLU A 26 19.08 -2.05 14.26
CA GLU A 26 20.17 -2.95 13.91
C GLU A 26 19.80 -3.89 12.75
N ARG A 27 18.50 -4.02 12.45
CA ARG A 27 17.98 -4.91 11.43
C ARG A 27 17.88 -4.22 10.07
N ARG A 28 18.00 -5.00 9.01
CA ARG A 28 17.74 -4.51 7.64
C ARG A 28 16.23 -4.34 7.45
N VAL A 29 15.76 -3.16 7.04
CA VAL A 29 14.32 -2.84 6.93
C VAL A 29 13.52 -3.81 6.04
N THR A 30 14.11 -4.25 4.93
CA THR A 30 13.54 -5.24 4.00
C THR A 30 14.38 -6.51 3.97
N PRO A 31 13.74 -7.69 3.86
CA PRO A 31 14.45 -8.95 3.83
C PRO A 31 15.20 -9.13 2.51
N SER A 32 16.28 -9.92 2.53
CA SER A 32 17.07 -10.29 1.35
C SER A 32 16.82 -11.75 0.97
N VAL A 33 15.56 -12.09 0.71
CA VAL A 33 15.11 -13.46 0.41
C VAL A 33 14.30 -13.51 -0.89
N GLU A 34 14.29 -14.67 -1.52
CA GLU A 34 13.52 -14.93 -2.75
C GLU A 34 12.19 -15.65 -2.47
N PRO A 35 11.19 -15.53 -3.37
CA PRO A 35 9.95 -16.29 -3.26
C PRO A 35 10.19 -17.80 -3.07
N GLY A 36 9.54 -18.38 -2.07
CA GLY A 36 9.68 -19.80 -1.72
C GLY A 36 10.89 -20.15 -0.84
N TYR A 37 11.59 -19.17 -0.25
CA TYR A 37 12.69 -19.45 0.68
C TYR A 37 12.22 -20.24 1.92
N LEU A 38 11.11 -19.86 2.55
CA LEU A 38 10.68 -20.40 3.84
C LEU A 38 10.28 -21.88 3.76
N SER A 39 9.64 -22.31 2.66
CA SER A 39 9.25 -23.71 2.46
C SER A 39 10.45 -24.66 2.37
N LYS A 40 11.66 -24.14 2.11
CA LYS A 40 12.90 -24.92 2.10
C LYS A 40 13.50 -25.06 3.50
N LEU A 41 13.08 -24.23 4.46
CA LEU A 41 13.57 -24.20 5.84
C LEU A 41 12.64 -24.92 6.83
N LEU A 42 11.37 -25.11 6.45
CA LEU A 42 10.36 -25.77 7.28
C LEU A 42 10.14 -27.24 6.86
N PRO A 43 9.71 -28.10 7.80
CA PRO A 43 9.26 -29.46 7.47
C PRO A 43 8.11 -29.46 6.46
N GLN A 44 8.01 -30.53 5.67
CA GLN A 44 6.92 -30.67 4.68
C GLN A 44 5.57 -31.00 5.30
N GLN A 45 5.54 -31.40 6.57
CA GLN A 45 4.35 -31.80 7.31
C GLN A 45 4.42 -31.23 8.71
N ALA A 46 3.25 -31.03 9.34
CA ALA A 46 3.17 -30.66 10.74
C ALA A 46 3.75 -31.78 11.64
N PRO A 47 4.33 -31.44 12.81
CA PRO A 47 4.85 -32.45 13.71
C PRO A 47 3.73 -33.32 14.28
N GLN A 48 3.99 -34.62 14.48
CA GLN A 48 3.03 -35.52 15.14
C GLN A 48 3.02 -35.33 16.66
N GLU A 49 4.19 -35.08 17.22
CA GLU A 49 4.40 -34.85 18.65
C GLU A 49 4.66 -33.36 18.90
N PRO A 50 4.34 -32.84 20.10
CA PRO A 50 4.64 -31.45 20.44
C PRO A 50 6.15 -31.18 20.40
N GLU A 51 6.53 -29.99 19.96
CA GLU A 51 7.91 -29.50 20.00
C GLU A 51 8.12 -28.57 21.20
N ASP A 52 9.35 -28.54 21.72
CA ASP A 52 9.73 -27.67 22.83
C ASP A 52 9.62 -26.18 22.42
N TRP A 53 9.17 -25.34 23.35
CA TRP A 53 9.02 -23.89 23.11
C TRP A 53 10.33 -23.22 22.65
N ALA A 54 11.46 -23.64 23.23
CA ALA A 54 12.79 -23.15 22.84
C ALA A 54 13.11 -23.43 21.37
N THR A 55 12.69 -24.60 20.84
CA THR A 55 12.85 -24.95 19.43
C THR A 55 11.99 -24.05 18.54
N ILE A 56 10.74 -23.81 18.95
CA ILE A 56 9.82 -22.92 18.23
C ILE A 56 10.38 -21.49 18.17
N MET A 57 10.86 -20.95 19.28
CA MET A 57 11.43 -19.60 19.32
C MET A 57 12.76 -19.49 18.57
N ALA A 58 13.61 -20.51 18.61
CA ALA A 58 14.81 -20.56 17.77
C ALA A 58 14.47 -20.53 16.27
N ASP A 59 13.37 -21.15 15.87
CA ASP A 59 12.86 -21.10 14.49
C ASP A 59 12.28 -19.74 14.12
N VAL A 60 11.65 -19.02 15.06
CA VAL A 60 11.23 -17.63 14.84
C VAL A 60 12.44 -16.77 14.46
N ASP A 61 13.53 -16.85 15.20
CA ASP A 61 14.72 -16.04 14.93
C ASP A 61 15.48 -16.48 13.68
N SER A 62 15.63 -17.80 13.47
CA SER A 62 16.47 -18.32 12.39
C SER A 62 15.75 -18.48 11.04
N LYS A 63 14.42 -18.64 11.02
CA LYS A 63 13.64 -18.93 9.81
C LYS A 63 12.60 -17.85 9.48
N ILE A 64 11.96 -17.25 10.49
CA ILE A 64 10.90 -16.26 10.28
C ILE A 64 11.48 -14.85 10.13
N MET A 65 12.20 -14.36 11.14
CA MET A 65 12.75 -12.99 11.17
C MET A 65 13.56 -12.60 9.93
N PRO A 66 14.36 -13.48 9.28
CA PRO A 66 15.09 -13.14 8.06
C PRO A 66 14.20 -12.78 6.85
N GLY A 67 12.93 -13.16 6.87
CA GLY A 67 11.95 -12.80 5.83
C GLY A 67 10.95 -11.73 6.26
N VAL A 68 11.07 -11.17 7.46
CA VAL A 68 10.18 -10.11 7.94
C VAL A 68 10.59 -8.78 7.31
N THR A 69 9.62 -8.07 6.75
CA THR A 69 9.77 -6.63 6.50
C THR A 69 9.41 -5.88 7.78
N HIS A 70 10.33 -5.08 8.31
CA HIS A 70 10.15 -4.43 9.61
C HIS A 70 9.35 -3.12 9.47
N TRP A 71 8.02 -3.22 9.48
CA TRP A 71 7.10 -2.07 9.31
C TRP A 71 7.25 -0.96 10.35
N GLN A 72 7.75 -1.29 11.55
CA GLN A 72 7.97 -0.33 12.64
C GLN A 72 9.37 0.32 12.59
N HIS A 73 10.20 -0.06 11.61
CA HIS A 73 11.57 0.42 11.48
C HIS A 73 11.59 1.90 11.03
N ARG A 74 12.48 2.72 11.58
CA ARG A 74 12.57 4.16 11.28
C ARG A 74 12.87 4.48 9.81
N ARG A 75 13.67 3.61 9.16
CA ARG A 75 13.98 3.61 7.72
C ARG A 75 12.87 3.06 6.79
N PHE A 76 11.72 2.66 7.35
CA PHE A 76 10.55 2.25 6.56
C PHE A 76 9.69 3.48 6.24
N HIS A 77 9.61 3.84 4.96
CA HIS A 77 8.83 4.98 4.46
C HIS A 77 7.84 4.57 3.36
N ALA A 78 7.63 3.25 3.20
CA ALA A 78 6.73 2.68 2.21
C ALA A 78 5.26 2.75 2.65
N TYR A 79 4.36 2.70 1.67
CA TYR A 79 2.91 2.67 1.86
C TYR A 79 2.39 3.82 2.75
N PHE A 80 1.60 3.49 3.77
CA PHE A 80 1.17 4.35 4.87
C PHE A 80 1.52 3.63 6.17
N PRO A 81 1.52 4.34 7.33
CA PRO A 81 1.90 3.73 8.58
C PRO A 81 0.99 2.55 8.94
N SER A 82 1.53 1.58 9.67
CA SER A 82 0.78 0.54 10.36
C SER A 82 0.94 0.78 11.85
N GLY A 83 -0.11 1.24 12.52
CA GLY A 83 -0.05 1.55 13.94
C GLY A 83 0.39 0.32 14.73
N ASN A 84 1.25 0.50 15.72
CA ASN A 84 1.59 -0.56 16.66
C ASN A 84 2.12 0.11 17.94
N SER A 85 1.54 -0.22 19.08
CA SER A 85 1.96 0.35 20.36
C SER A 85 1.75 -0.64 21.50
N PHE A 86 2.52 -0.49 22.58
CA PHE A 86 2.42 -1.36 23.74
C PHE A 86 0.99 -1.45 24.31
N PRO A 87 0.22 -0.35 24.49
CA PRO A 87 -1.17 -0.46 24.95
C PRO A 87 -2.07 -1.25 24.00
N SER A 88 -1.80 -1.18 22.70
CA SER A 88 -2.54 -1.97 21.70
C SER A 88 -2.22 -3.46 21.79
N ILE A 89 -0.94 -3.81 21.93
CA ILE A 89 -0.48 -5.20 22.10
C ILE A 89 -1.10 -5.79 23.37
N LEU A 90 -1.01 -5.09 24.50
CA LEU A 90 -1.63 -5.53 25.76
C LEU A 90 -3.15 -5.70 25.65
N GLY A 91 -3.80 -4.87 24.83
CA GLY A 91 -5.24 -4.97 24.55
C GLY A 91 -5.63 -6.20 23.77
N ASP A 92 -4.88 -6.51 22.71
CA ASP A 92 -5.11 -7.74 21.94
C ASP A 92 -4.75 -8.97 22.78
N MET A 93 -3.67 -8.95 23.59
CA MET A 93 -3.35 -10.05 24.51
C MET A 93 -4.51 -10.38 25.45
N LEU A 94 -5.15 -9.36 26.03
CA LEU A 94 -6.32 -9.57 26.89
C LEU A 94 -7.56 -9.99 26.10
N ALA A 95 -7.78 -9.43 24.91
CA ALA A 95 -8.90 -9.82 24.04
C ALA A 95 -8.80 -11.30 23.63
N ASP A 96 -7.58 -11.77 23.30
CA ASP A 96 -7.30 -13.14 22.90
C ASP A 96 -7.47 -14.10 24.08
N ALA A 97 -7.07 -13.71 25.29
CA ALA A 97 -7.29 -14.49 26.51
C ALA A 97 -8.78 -14.61 26.88
N ILE A 98 -9.58 -13.54 26.68
CA ILE A 98 -11.04 -13.58 26.87
C ILE A 98 -11.69 -14.51 25.83
N GLY A 99 -11.18 -14.51 24.59
CA GLY A 99 -11.60 -15.44 23.53
C GLY A 99 -13.08 -15.35 23.14
N CYS A 100 -13.76 -14.24 23.45
CA CYS A 100 -15.20 -14.11 23.21
C CYS A 100 -15.51 -13.79 21.74
N ILE A 101 -16.68 -14.23 21.29
CA ILE A 101 -17.22 -13.93 19.96
C ILE A 101 -18.48 -13.09 20.10
N GLY A 102 -18.43 -11.84 19.64
CA GLY A 102 -19.50 -10.85 19.81
C GLY A 102 -20.40 -10.69 18.59
N PHE A 103 -20.93 -11.77 18.01
CA PHE A 103 -21.84 -11.66 16.84
C PHE A 103 -23.19 -11.01 17.20
N SER A 104 -23.63 -11.17 18.45
CA SER A 104 -24.80 -10.51 19.02
C SER A 104 -24.44 -9.88 20.35
N TRP A 105 -25.28 -8.96 20.82
CA TRP A 105 -25.14 -8.44 22.18
C TRP A 105 -25.19 -9.58 23.21
N ALA A 106 -26.10 -10.54 23.06
CA ALA A 106 -26.25 -11.64 24.00
C ALA A 106 -25.03 -12.58 24.06
N ALA A 107 -24.28 -12.73 22.96
CA ALA A 107 -23.10 -13.58 22.92
C ALA A 107 -21.93 -13.03 23.75
N SER A 108 -21.78 -11.69 23.79
CA SER A 108 -20.83 -11.02 24.67
C SER A 108 -21.20 -9.53 24.81
N PRO A 109 -21.96 -9.14 25.85
CA PRO A 109 -22.43 -7.76 25.99
C PRO A 109 -21.29 -6.74 26.00
N ALA A 110 -20.23 -7.02 26.76
CA ALA A 110 -19.08 -6.13 26.86
C ALA A 110 -18.37 -5.90 25.50
N CYS A 111 -18.34 -6.92 24.63
CA CYS A 111 -17.75 -6.81 23.29
C CYS A 111 -18.50 -5.77 22.43
N THR A 112 -19.83 -5.77 22.53
CA THR A 112 -20.71 -4.86 21.78
C THR A 112 -20.76 -3.47 22.40
N GLU A 113 -20.98 -3.39 23.72
CA GLU A 113 -21.13 -2.14 24.47
C GLU A 113 -19.86 -1.30 24.39
N LEU A 114 -18.69 -1.91 24.64
CA LEU A 114 -17.42 -1.18 24.61
C LEU A 114 -17.11 -0.66 23.20
N GLU A 115 -17.43 -1.42 22.15
CA GLU A 115 -17.26 -0.96 20.78
C GLU A 115 -18.12 0.27 20.48
N THR A 116 -19.39 0.21 20.87
CA THR A 116 -20.33 1.33 20.70
C THR A 116 -19.80 2.59 21.41
N ILE A 117 -19.36 2.46 22.66
CA ILE A 117 -18.80 3.56 23.47
C ILE A 117 -17.55 4.16 22.84
N VAL A 118 -16.59 3.31 22.48
CA VAL A 118 -15.29 3.73 21.96
C VAL A 118 -15.43 4.42 20.60
N LEU A 119 -16.33 3.94 19.74
CA LEU A 119 -16.58 4.57 18.45
C LEU A 119 -17.35 5.87 18.57
N ASP A 120 -18.17 6.03 19.60
CA ASP A 120 -18.76 7.33 19.94
C ASP A 120 -17.69 8.32 20.40
N TRP A 121 -16.73 7.88 21.24
CA TRP A 121 -15.61 8.72 21.67
C TRP A 121 -14.76 9.17 20.49
N LEU A 122 -14.36 8.24 19.63
CA LEU A 122 -13.53 8.53 18.47
C LEU A 122 -14.28 9.39 17.44
N GLY A 123 -15.55 9.10 17.17
CA GLY A 123 -16.39 9.91 16.28
C GLY A 123 -16.51 11.37 16.76
N LYS A 124 -16.72 11.58 18.06
CA LYS A 124 -16.71 12.93 18.68
C LYS A 124 -15.36 13.61 18.56
N ALA A 125 -14.26 12.88 18.80
CA ALA A 125 -12.91 13.44 18.68
C ALA A 125 -12.62 13.92 17.25
N ILE A 126 -12.93 13.09 16.25
CA ILE A 126 -12.83 13.41 14.81
C ILE A 126 -13.71 14.62 14.45
N GLY A 127 -14.86 14.79 15.12
CA GLY A 127 -15.83 15.85 14.80
C GLY A 127 -16.87 15.39 13.78
N LEU A 128 -17.26 14.11 13.82
CA LEU A 128 -18.36 13.61 13.01
C LEU A 128 -19.70 14.22 13.46
N PRO A 129 -20.65 14.45 12.52
CA PRO A 129 -22.02 14.84 12.85
C PRO A 129 -22.68 13.89 13.86
N GLU A 130 -23.57 14.41 14.71
CA GLU A 130 -24.25 13.63 15.75
C GLU A 130 -25.03 12.43 15.19
N GLU A 131 -25.50 12.52 13.94
CA GLU A 131 -26.22 11.44 13.27
C GLU A 131 -25.36 10.22 12.96
N PHE A 132 -24.03 10.32 13.06
CA PHE A 132 -23.12 9.17 12.96
C PHE A 132 -22.89 8.47 14.30
N LEU A 133 -23.27 9.09 15.41
CA LEU A 133 -23.01 8.60 16.76
C LEU A 133 -24.21 7.77 17.27
N ALA A 134 -23.97 6.78 18.12
CA ALA A 134 -24.97 5.86 18.61
C ALA A 134 -25.84 6.45 19.74
N PHE A 135 -25.25 7.28 20.63
CA PHE A 135 -25.92 7.75 21.85
C PHE A 135 -26.75 9.05 21.74
N PRO A 136 -26.55 9.97 20.79
CA PRO A 136 -27.43 11.13 20.66
C PRO A 136 -28.90 10.73 20.50
N LYS A 137 -29.79 11.48 21.16
CA LYS A 137 -31.22 11.16 21.21
C LYS A 137 -31.81 11.16 19.81
N GLY A 138 -32.46 10.05 19.44
CA GLY A 138 -33.08 9.90 18.13
C GLY A 138 -32.11 9.52 17.01
N SER A 139 -30.82 9.32 17.32
CA SER A 139 -29.85 8.90 16.31
C SER A 139 -30.18 7.52 15.74
N LYS A 140 -30.09 7.45 14.42
CA LYS A 140 -30.19 6.20 13.65
C LYS A 140 -28.81 5.71 13.22
N GLY A 141 -27.74 6.45 13.49
CA GLY A 141 -26.39 6.04 13.13
C GLY A 141 -25.72 5.15 14.16
N GLY A 142 -24.40 5.09 14.02
CA GLY A 142 -23.48 4.40 14.91
C GLY A 142 -22.20 4.00 14.19
N GLY A 143 -21.21 3.57 14.97
CA GLY A 143 -19.96 3.02 14.47
C GLY A 143 -19.88 1.50 14.61
N VAL A 144 -19.05 0.87 13.78
CA VAL A 144 -18.60 -0.53 13.87
C VAL A 144 -17.10 -0.64 13.54
N ILE A 145 -16.39 -1.60 14.14
CA ILE A 145 -15.00 -1.94 13.79
C ILE A 145 -14.98 -3.11 12.80
N GLN A 146 -14.49 -2.81 11.60
CA GLN A 146 -14.17 -3.76 10.53
C GLN A 146 -12.68 -4.15 10.54
N THR A 147 -12.34 -5.13 9.71
CA THR A 147 -10.96 -5.63 9.58
C THR A 147 -10.11 -4.69 8.72
N SER A 148 -10.70 -4.09 7.69
CA SER A 148 -10.00 -3.25 6.71
C SER A 148 -10.90 -2.16 6.12
N ALA A 149 -10.31 -1.07 5.63
CA ALA A 149 -11.03 -0.06 4.82
C ALA A 149 -11.72 -0.69 3.60
N SER A 150 -11.10 -1.71 2.99
CA SER A 150 -11.69 -2.46 1.87
C SER A 150 -13.03 -3.10 2.24
N GLU A 151 -13.11 -3.66 3.46
CA GLU A 151 -14.35 -4.22 4.00
C GLU A 151 -15.38 -3.11 4.28
N CYS A 152 -14.95 -1.96 4.82
CA CYS A 152 -15.84 -0.81 5.01
C CYS A 152 -16.50 -0.36 3.69
N VAL A 153 -15.70 -0.18 2.64
CA VAL A 153 -16.19 0.21 1.29
C VAL A 153 -17.14 -0.86 0.75
N LEU A 154 -16.76 -2.13 0.83
CA LEU A 154 -17.58 -3.25 0.36
C LEU A 154 -18.95 -3.30 1.05
N VAL A 155 -18.96 -3.24 2.38
CA VAL A 155 -20.19 -3.28 3.18
C VAL A 155 -21.10 -2.09 2.84
N CYS A 156 -20.54 -0.88 2.71
CA CYS A 156 -21.31 0.30 2.30
C CYS A 156 -21.88 0.15 0.88
N MET A 157 -21.10 -0.38 -0.05
CA MET A 157 -21.54 -0.59 -1.43
C MET A 157 -22.63 -1.66 -1.53
N LEU A 158 -22.53 -2.75 -0.74
CA LEU A 158 -23.58 -3.77 -0.64
C LEU A 158 -24.89 -3.16 -0.09
N ALA A 159 -24.79 -2.32 0.94
CA ALA A 159 -25.94 -1.60 1.51
C ALA A 159 -26.60 -0.65 0.50
N ALA A 160 -25.80 0.16 -0.19
CA ALA A 160 -26.26 1.06 -1.24
C ALA A 160 -26.94 0.31 -2.39
N ARG A 161 -26.32 -0.80 -2.84
CA ARG A 161 -26.85 -1.66 -3.90
C ARG A 161 -28.21 -2.22 -3.54
N ALA A 162 -28.35 -2.82 -2.36
CA ALA A 162 -29.62 -3.40 -1.91
C ALA A 162 -30.75 -2.37 -1.86
N GLN A 163 -30.45 -1.15 -1.39
CA GLN A 163 -31.42 -0.06 -1.36
C GLN A 163 -31.82 0.43 -2.75
N ALA A 164 -30.85 0.59 -3.64
CA ALA A 164 -31.10 1.00 -5.01
C ALA A 164 -31.99 -0.04 -5.73
N ILE A 165 -31.68 -1.33 -5.58
CA ILE A 165 -32.50 -2.42 -6.10
C ILE A 165 -33.91 -2.38 -5.52
N LYS A 166 -34.05 -2.26 -4.19
CA LYS A 166 -35.36 -2.19 -3.53
C LYS A 166 -36.21 -1.05 -4.10
N LYS A 167 -35.61 0.13 -4.31
CA LYS A 167 -36.28 1.29 -4.88
C LYS A 167 -36.67 1.07 -6.35
N LEU A 168 -35.76 0.52 -7.15
CA LEU A 168 -36.05 0.20 -8.55
C LEU A 168 -37.14 -0.86 -8.68
N LYS A 169 -37.18 -1.85 -7.79
CA LYS A 169 -38.26 -2.85 -7.72
C LYS A 169 -39.62 -2.25 -7.39
N GLN A 170 -39.67 -1.22 -6.55
CA GLN A 170 -40.92 -0.50 -6.28
C GLN A 170 -41.44 0.24 -7.52
N LEU A 171 -40.53 0.82 -8.32
CA LEU A 171 -40.87 1.50 -9.57
C LEU A 171 -41.16 0.52 -10.72
N HIS A 172 -40.51 -0.64 -10.72
CA HIS A 172 -40.60 -1.65 -11.76
C HIS A 172 -40.82 -3.06 -11.19
N PRO A 173 -42.01 -3.37 -10.64
CA PRO A 173 -42.25 -4.62 -9.90
C PRO A 173 -42.08 -5.90 -10.73
N SER A 174 -42.37 -5.83 -12.04
CA SER A 174 -42.31 -6.96 -12.97
C SER A 174 -40.92 -7.20 -13.56
N VAL A 175 -39.97 -6.28 -13.40
CA VAL A 175 -38.62 -6.42 -13.96
C VAL A 175 -37.77 -7.28 -13.04
N GLU A 176 -37.08 -8.28 -13.58
CA GLU A 176 -36.20 -9.15 -12.79
C GLU A 176 -35.07 -8.37 -12.12
N GLU A 177 -34.64 -8.84 -10.94
CA GLU A 177 -33.62 -8.14 -10.15
C GLU A 177 -32.27 -8.06 -10.88
N GLY A 178 -31.86 -9.13 -11.58
CA GLY A 178 -30.63 -9.12 -12.37
C GLY A 178 -30.60 -8.04 -13.45
N MET A 179 -31.76 -7.74 -14.05
CA MET A 179 -31.89 -6.66 -15.02
C MET A 179 -31.72 -5.29 -14.34
N LEU A 180 -32.30 -5.09 -13.15
CA LEU A 180 -32.14 -3.86 -12.38
C LEU A 180 -30.69 -3.67 -11.90
N LEU A 181 -30.04 -4.75 -11.47
CA LEU A 181 -28.63 -4.74 -11.08
C LEU A 181 -27.73 -4.26 -12.22
N SER A 182 -28.01 -4.70 -13.45
CA SER A 182 -27.25 -4.28 -14.64
C SER A 182 -27.32 -2.78 -14.93
N LYS A 183 -28.28 -2.06 -14.34
CA LYS A 183 -28.45 -0.60 -14.49
C LYS A 183 -27.68 0.21 -13.46
N LEU A 184 -27.20 -0.39 -12.38
CA LEU A 184 -26.54 0.34 -11.30
C LEU A 184 -25.15 0.83 -11.72
N MET A 185 -24.87 2.11 -11.46
CA MET A 185 -23.58 2.76 -11.69
C MET A 185 -23.01 3.38 -10.42
N ALA A 186 -21.80 2.96 -10.05
CA ALA A 186 -20.99 3.54 -8.98
C ALA A 186 -19.93 4.49 -9.54
N TYR A 187 -19.41 5.39 -8.71
CA TYR A 187 -18.42 6.39 -9.09
C TYR A 187 -17.29 6.49 -8.07
N CYS A 188 -16.08 6.73 -8.55
CA CYS A 188 -14.95 7.12 -7.71
C CYS A 188 -13.94 7.97 -8.49
N SER A 189 -13.03 8.63 -7.78
CA SER A 189 -11.85 9.25 -8.38
C SER A 189 -10.90 8.19 -8.95
N LYS A 190 -10.11 8.54 -9.97
CA LYS A 190 -8.93 7.77 -10.42
C LYS A 190 -7.88 7.61 -9.32
N GLU A 191 -7.88 8.52 -8.34
CA GLU A 191 -6.98 8.49 -7.17
C GLU A 191 -7.57 7.70 -5.99
N ALA A 192 -8.78 7.17 -6.14
CA ALA A 192 -9.38 6.29 -5.15
C ALA A 192 -8.55 5.01 -5.01
N HIS A 193 -8.56 4.41 -3.82
CA HIS A 193 -7.85 3.17 -3.60
C HIS A 193 -8.49 2.02 -4.41
N SER A 194 -7.66 1.07 -4.86
CA SER A 194 -8.08 -0.09 -5.66
C SER A 194 -9.15 -0.97 -5.00
N CYS A 195 -9.38 -0.81 -3.69
CA CYS A 195 -10.47 -1.48 -3.00
C CYS A 195 -11.87 -1.07 -3.49
N VAL A 196 -12.04 0.14 -4.06
CA VAL A 196 -13.33 0.58 -4.60
C VAL A 196 -13.68 -0.21 -5.85
N GLU A 197 -12.72 -0.36 -6.76
CA GLU A 197 -12.84 -1.22 -7.95
C GLU A 197 -13.11 -2.67 -7.55
N LYS A 198 -12.34 -3.19 -6.60
CA LYS A 198 -12.54 -4.55 -6.09
C LYS A 198 -13.91 -4.75 -5.45
N ALA A 199 -14.42 -3.75 -4.71
CA ALA A 199 -15.76 -3.80 -4.12
C ALA A 199 -16.84 -3.82 -5.22
N ALA A 200 -16.69 -3.03 -6.28
CA ALA A 200 -17.61 -3.04 -7.42
C ALA A 200 -17.63 -4.39 -8.13
N MET A 201 -16.46 -5.01 -8.32
CA MET A 201 -16.34 -6.37 -8.88
C MET A 201 -17.08 -7.41 -8.03
N ILE A 202 -16.87 -7.41 -6.71
CA ILE A 202 -17.54 -8.34 -5.78
C ILE A 202 -19.05 -8.09 -5.77
N CYS A 203 -19.48 -6.84 -5.88
CA CYS A 203 -20.89 -6.46 -5.90
C CYS A 203 -21.57 -6.69 -7.25
N PHE A 204 -20.83 -7.05 -8.31
CA PHE A 204 -21.33 -7.16 -9.69
C PHE A 204 -22.02 -5.89 -10.20
N VAL A 205 -21.43 -4.73 -9.91
CA VAL A 205 -21.94 -3.42 -10.33
C VAL A 205 -20.94 -2.72 -11.26
N LYS A 206 -21.45 -1.82 -12.11
CA LYS A 206 -20.59 -0.98 -12.95
C LYS A 206 -19.90 0.08 -12.07
N LEU A 207 -18.66 0.41 -12.39
CA LEU A 207 -17.90 1.49 -11.78
C LEU A 207 -17.40 2.42 -12.88
N ARG A 208 -17.67 3.71 -12.73
CA ARG A 208 -17.10 4.77 -13.57
C ARG A 208 -16.02 5.49 -12.78
N ILE A 209 -14.78 5.37 -13.25
CA ILE A 209 -13.61 6.05 -12.68
C ILE A 209 -13.51 7.44 -13.31
N LEU A 210 -13.49 8.48 -12.47
CA LEU A 210 -13.53 9.88 -12.88
C LEU A 210 -12.15 10.53 -12.78
N GLU A 211 -11.80 11.33 -13.77
CA GLU A 211 -10.55 12.09 -13.77
C GLU A 211 -10.65 13.23 -12.73
N PRO A 212 -9.72 13.31 -11.77
CA PRO A 212 -9.63 14.43 -10.84
C PRO A 212 -9.07 15.68 -11.54
N ASP A 213 -9.06 16.81 -10.83
CA ASP A 213 -8.33 18.00 -11.29
C ASP A 213 -6.80 17.85 -11.14
N GLU A 214 -6.05 18.88 -11.53
CA GLU A 214 -4.58 18.91 -11.48
C GLU A 214 -3.99 18.73 -10.07
N LYS A 215 -4.79 18.95 -9.02
CA LYS A 215 -4.43 18.72 -7.61
C LYS A 215 -4.85 17.32 -7.13
N CYS A 216 -5.19 16.43 -8.06
CA CYS A 216 -5.68 15.08 -7.78
C CYS A 216 -6.96 15.09 -6.93
N CYS A 217 -7.80 16.13 -7.05
CA CYS A 217 -9.05 16.29 -6.32
C CYS A 217 -10.26 15.99 -7.22
N LEU A 218 -11.15 15.08 -6.81
CA LEU A 218 -12.45 14.92 -7.48
C LEU A 218 -13.34 16.14 -7.22
N ARG A 219 -13.90 16.68 -8.31
CA ARG A 219 -14.71 17.92 -8.31
C ARG A 219 -16.18 17.63 -8.56
N GLY A 220 -17.05 18.48 -8.03
CA GLY A 220 -18.50 18.30 -8.14
C GLY A 220 -19.00 18.32 -9.58
N ASP A 221 -18.46 19.20 -10.43
CA ASP A 221 -18.87 19.29 -11.83
C ASP A 221 -18.53 18.03 -12.63
N THR A 222 -17.34 17.44 -12.43
CA THR A 222 -16.95 16.17 -13.05
C THR A 222 -17.92 15.06 -12.68
N LEU A 223 -18.27 14.95 -11.39
CA LEU A 223 -19.24 13.97 -10.91
C LEU A 223 -20.63 14.22 -11.48
N ARG A 224 -21.11 15.48 -11.43
CA ARG A 224 -22.42 15.89 -11.91
C ARG A 224 -22.61 15.50 -13.37
N GLN A 225 -21.66 15.88 -14.22
CA GLN A 225 -21.72 15.57 -15.64
C GLN A 225 -21.79 14.06 -15.88
N ALA A 226 -20.92 13.28 -15.22
CA ALA A 226 -20.91 11.83 -15.40
C ALA A 226 -22.24 11.17 -14.98
N MET A 227 -22.82 11.61 -13.85
CA MET A 227 -24.09 11.08 -13.36
C MET A 227 -25.28 11.48 -14.26
N GLU A 228 -25.30 12.72 -14.76
CA GLU A 228 -26.34 13.19 -15.71
C GLU A 228 -26.26 12.43 -17.05
N GLU A 229 -25.06 12.16 -17.56
CA GLU A 229 -24.84 11.33 -18.76
C GLU A 229 -25.32 9.88 -18.56
N ASP A 230 -25.00 9.28 -17.42
CA ASP A 230 -25.37 7.90 -17.11
C ASP A 230 -26.89 7.76 -16.91
N GLU A 231 -27.55 8.71 -16.25
CA GLU A 231 -29.01 8.76 -16.13
C GLU A 231 -29.68 8.91 -17.51
N ALA A 232 -29.12 9.75 -18.40
CA ALA A 232 -29.60 9.88 -19.78
C ALA A 232 -29.45 8.59 -20.60
N MET A 233 -28.48 7.73 -20.26
CA MET A 233 -28.32 6.39 -20.84
C MET A 233 -29.22 5.33 -20.16
N GLY A 234 -30.07 5.72 -19.22
CA GLY A 234 -30.95 4.84 -18.48
C GLY A 234 -30.23 3.95 -17.46
N LEU A 235 -29.06 4.39 -16.98
CA LEU A 235 -28.37 3.83 -15.81
C LEU A 235 -28.85 4.55 -14.54
N THR A 236 -28.61 3.94 -13.39
CA THR A 236 -29.02 4.47 -12.08
C THR A 236 -27.78 4.71 -11.23
N PRO A 237 -27.36 5.98 -11.05
CA PRO A 237 -26.37 6.34 -10.05
C PRO A 237 -26.81 5.86 -8.66
N PHE A 238 -25.96 5.12 -7.96
CA PHE A 238 -26.32 4.58 -6.64
C PHE A 238 -25.22 4.67 -5.57
N PHE A 239 -23.96 4.83 -5.95
CA PHE A 239 -22.86 4.87 -4.99
C PHE A 239 -21.75 5.81 -5.46
N VAL A 240 -21.27 6.66 -4.58
CA VAL A 240 -20.10 7.53 -4.82
C VAL A 240 -19.10 7.30 -3.70
N SER A 241 -17.88 6.90 -4.05
CA SER A 241 -16.75 6.83 -3.13
C SER A 241 -15.87 8.05 -3.31
N THR A 242 -15.82 8.88 -2.28
CA THR A 242 -14.86 9.99 -2.16
C THR A 242 -13.74 9.62 -1.21
N THR A 243 -12.58 10.22 -1.40
CA THR A 243 -11.37 9.92 -0.61
C THR A 243 -10.82 11.17 0.05
N LEU A 244 -10.59 11.10 1.37
CA LEU A 244 -9.84 12.11 2.12
C LEU A 244 -8.47 11.51 2.44
N GLY A 245 -7.44 11.95 1.72
CA GLY A 245 -6.09 11.39 1.81
C GLY A 245 -5.88 10.18 0.89
N THR A 246 -5.87 10.42 -0.41
CA THR A 246 -5.64 9.40 -1.46
C THR A 246 -4.30 8.68 -1.30
N THR A 247 -4.21 7.47 -1.85
CA THR A 247 -3.05 6.60 -1.64
C THR A 247 -1.79 7.13 -2.32
N SER A 248 -1.92 7.60 -3.56
CA SER A 248 -0.80 8.07 -4.38
C SER A 248 -0.13 9.30 -3.78
N CYS A 249 -0.92 10.36 -3.53
CA CYS A 249 -0.40 11.69 -3.21
C CYS A 249 -1.03 12.37 -1.98
N CYS A 250 -1.91 11.68 -1.25
CA CYS A 250 -2.65 12.25 -0.12
C CYS A 250 -3.45 13.52 -0.50
N SER A 251 -4.08 13.49 -1.68
CA SER A 251 -5.07 14.49 -2.10
C SER A 251 -6.42 14.26 -1.40
N PHE A 252 -7.31 15.24 -1.49
CA PHE A 252 -8.60 15.27 -0.81
C PHE A 252 -9.68 15.62 -1.83
N ASP A 253 -10.67 14.76 -2.01
CA ASP A 253 -11.83 15.05 -2.84
C ASP A 253 -12.69 16.18 -2.23
N ASN A 254 -13.30 17.00 -3.07
CA ASN A 254 -14.01 18.19 -2.63
C ASN A 254 -15.45 17.86 -2.20
N LEU A 255 -15.62 17.40 -0.96
CA LEU A 255 -16.94 17.05 -0.41
C LEU A 255 -17.98 18.20 -0.45
N PRO A 256 -17.64 19.47 -0.19
CA PRO A 256 -18.59 20.58 -0.32
C PRO A 256 -19.17 20.73 -1.74
N GLU A 257 -18.45 20.31 -2.78
CA GLU A 257 -18.95 20.29 -4.15
C GLU A 257 -19.66 18.96 -4.49
N VAL A 258 -19.08 17.83 -4.09
CA VAL A 258 -19.60 16.47 -4.40
C VAL A 258 -20.89 16.16 -3.65
N GLY A 259 -20.98 16.53 -2.38
CA GLY A 259 -22.12 16.27 -1.51
C GLY A 259 -23.45 16.77 -2.07
N PRO A 260 -23.57 18.05 -2.45
CA PRO A 260 -24.77 18.58 -3.09
C PRO A 260 -25.16 17.86 -4.39
N VAL A 261 -24.18 17.43 -5.18
CA VAL A 261 -24.43 16.65 -6.40
C VAL A 261 -25.08 15.31 -6.04
N CYS A 262 -24.51 14.56 -5.08
CA CYS A 262 -25.09 13.29 -4.64
C CYS A 262 -26.54 13.46 -4.15
N LYS A 263 -26.88 14.55 -3.46
CA LYS A 263 -28.24 14.79 -2.96
C LYS A 263 -29.29 15.00 -4.06
N ARG A 264 -28.89 15.36 -5.28
CA ARG A 264 -29.82 15.46 -6.42
C ARG A 264 -30.31 14.09 -6.89
N PHE A 265 -29.56 13.02 -6.61
CA PHE A 265 -29.87 11.67 -7.06
C PHE A 265 -30.39 10.83 -5.90
N PRO A 266 -31.67 10.46 -5.89
CA PRO A 266 -32.34 9.99 -4.67
C PRO A 266 -32.04 8.52 -4.32
N ALA A 267 -31.18 7.85 -5.09
CA ALA A 267 -30.72 6.47 -4.83
C ALA A 267 -29.23 6.42 -4.44
N VAL A 268 -28.54 7.56 -4.42
CA VAL A 268 -27.10 7.60 -4.22
C VAL A 268 -26.73 7.55 -2.75
N TRP A 269 -25.78 6.68 -2.44
CA TRP A 269 -25.05 6.63 -1.18
C TRP A 269 -23.68 7.31 -1.37
N LEU A 270 -23.37 8.30 -0.53
CA LEU A 270 -22.05 8.92 -0.47
C LEU A 270 -21.21 8.30 0.64
N HIS A 271 -20.15 7.60 0.26
CA HIS A 271 -19.14 7.05 1.16
C HIS A 271 -17.87 7.89 1.13
N VAL A 272 -17.32 8.19 2.30
CA VAL A 272 -16.07 8.94 2.47
C VAL A 272 -15.01 8.00 3.06
N ASP A 273 -14.02 7.63 2.24
CA ASP A 273 -12.86 6.87 2.67
C ASP A 273 -11.77 7.80 3.19
N GLY A 274 -11.61 7.83 4.51
CA GLY A 274 -10.55 8.53 5.22
C GLY A 274 -9.50 7.58 5.80
N ALA A 275 -9.22 6.43 5.17
CA ALA A 275 -8.39 5.38 5.78
C ALA A 275 -7.10 5.91 6.42
N TYR A 276 -6.34 6.77 5.74
CA TYR A 276 -5.13 7.37 6.31
C TYR A 276 -5.42 8.69 7.05
N ALA A 277 -6.06 9.65 6.37
CA ALA A 277 -6.20 11.02 6.89
C ALA A 277 -7.28 11.20 7.96
N GLY A 278 -8.25 10.28 8.05
CA GLY A 278 -9.43 10.44 8.90
C GLY A 278 -9.10 10.58 10.38
N ASN A 279 -8.06 9.89 10.85
CA ASN A 279 -7.58 10.02 12.23
C ASN A 279 -6.97 11.40 12.51
N ALA A 280 -6.46 12.10 11.49
CA ALA A 280 -5.85 13.41 11.65
C ALA A 280 -6.86 14.46 12.13
N PHE A 281 -8.15 14.26 11.88
CA PHE A 281 -9.20 15.19 12.27
C PHE A 281 -9.49 15.18 13.78
N ILE A 282 -8.84 14.33 14.58
CA ILE A 282 -8.80 14.56 16.03
C ILE A 282 -8.06 15.85 16.39
N CYS A 283 -7.18 16.35 15.51
CA CYS A 283 -6.51 17.65 15.63
C CYS A 283 -7.45 18.77 15.13
N PRO A 284 -7.84 19.74 15.99
CA PRO A 284 -8.79 20.79 15.62
C PRO A 284 -8.41 21.58 14.37
N GLU A 285 -7.13 21.86 14.17
CA GLU A 285 -6.61 22.61 13.02
C GLU A 285 -6.72 21.87 11.68
N LEU A 286 -6.95 20.56 11.70
CA LEU A 286 -7.14 19.74 10.50
C LEU A 286 -8.60 19.45 10.17
N LYS A 287 -9.53 19.69 11.12
CA LYS A 287 -10.97 19.49 10.93
C LYS A 287 -11.58 20.23 9.73
N PRO A 288 -11.12 21.43 9.32
CA PRO A 288 -11.66 22.07 8.11
C PRO A 288 -11.57 21.20 6.84
N MET A 289 -10.61 20.27 6.79
CA MET A 289 -10.45 19.34 5.66
C MET A 289 -11.49 18.21 5.65
N LEU A 290 -12.30 18.07 6.71
CA LEU A 290 -13.46 17.18 6.82
C LEU A 290 -14.76 17.88 6.38
N GLY A 291 -14.71 19.18 6.02
CA GLY A 291 -15.90 19.93 5.61
C GLY A 291 -16.66 19.23 4.48
N GLY A 292 -17.99 19.19 4.55
CA GLY A 292 -18.84 18.43 3.63
C GLY A 292 -19.18 17.01 4.10
N ILE A 293 -18.62 16.54 5.22
CA ILE A 293 -18.98 15.24 5.82
C ILE A 293 -20.46 15.13 6.19
N GLU A 294 -21.13 16.26 6.41
CA GLU A 294 -22.57 16.34 6.66
C GLU A 294 -23.42 15.81 5.51
N TYR A 295 -22.88 15.71 4.29
CA TYR A 295 -23.56 15.09 3.16
C TYR A 295 -23.45 13.56 3.14
N ALA A 296 -22.43 13.00 3.77
CA ALA A 296 -22.09 11.59 3.70
C ALA A 296 -23.12 10.69 4.38
N ASP A 297 -23.28 9.49 3.83
CA ASP A 297 -24.04 8.38 4.40
C ASP A 297 -23.15 7.47 5.25
N SER A 298 -21.86 7.36 4.90
CA SER A 298 -20.86 6.63 5.68
C SER A 298 -19.46 7.22 5.58
N PHE A 299 -18.66 6.96 6.62
CA PHE A 299 -17.26 7.36 6.72
C PHE A 299 -16.42 6.24 7.34
N ASN A 300 -15.20 6.01 6.86
CA ASN A 300 -14.24 5.16 7.54
C ASN A 300 -12.89 5.85 7.77
N THR A 301 -12.19 5.41 8.80
CA THR A 301 -10.76 5.67 9.01
C THR A 301 -10.10 4.44 9.62
N ASN A 302 -8.79 4.30 9.46
CA ASN A 302 -8.05 3.15 9.96
C ASN A 302 -7.24 3.53 11.18
N SER A 303 -7.73 3.21 12.37
CA SER A 303 -6.95 3.31 13.60
C SER A 303 -5.67 2.47 13.54
N ASN A 304 -5.69 1.39 12.75
CA ASN A 304 -4.53 0.58 12.43
C ASN A 304 -3.56 1.17 11.39
N LYS A 305 -3.85 2.33 10.83
CA LYS A 305 -2.88 3.10 10.05
C LYS A 305 -2.19 4.13 10.95
N TRP A 306 -2.90 5.21 11.25
CA TRP A 306 -2.30 6.41 11.86
C TRP A 306 -3.00 6.80 13.17
N LEU A 307 -3.13 5.83 14.09
CA LEU A 307 -3.62 6.04 15.46
C LEU A 307 -3.02 5.04 16.47
N LEU A 308 -1.85 4.47 16.17
CA LEU A 308 -1.09 3.58 17.07
C LEU A 308 -1.78 2.28 17.51
N VAL A 309 -2.88 1.87 16.87
CA VAL A 309 -3.53 0.58 17.12
C VAL A 309 -2.94 -0.47 16.18
N ASN A 310 -2.59 -1.66 16.67
CA ASN A 310 -2.10 -2.76 15.80
C ASN A 310 -3.18 -3.27 14.85
N PHE A 311 -2.77 -3.69 13.65
CA PHE A 311 -3.66 -4.34 12.69
C PHE A 311 -4.26 -5.62 13.30
N ASP A 312 -5.56 -5.91 13.13
CA ASP A 312 -6.62 -5.19 12.41
C ASP A 312 -7.40 -4.19 13.30
N CYS A 313 -7.78 -3.02 12.75
CA CYS A 313 -8.69 -2.04 13.38
C CYS A 313 -9.08 -0.94 12.38
N SER A 314 -10.14 -1.16 11.59
CA SER A 314 -10.72 -0.14 10.71
C SER A 314 -12.08 0.28 11.22
N THR A 315 -12.26 1.56 11.53
CA THR A 315 -13.51 2.08 12.13
C THR A 315 -14.39 2.67 11.04
N MET A 316 -15.67 2.32 11.04
CA MET A 316 -16.67 2.80 10.07
C MET A 316 -17.89 3.33 10.80
N TRP A 317 -18.39 4.48 10.38
CA TRP A 317 -19.66 5.05 10.86
C TRP A 317 -20.65 5.14 9.72
N VAL A 318 -21.92 4.95 10.04
CA VAL A 318 -23.04 5.17 9.14
C VAL A 318 -24.03 6.12 9.77
N ARG A 319 -24.68 6.95 8.94
CA ARG A 319 -25.73 7.87 9.39
C ARG A 319 -27.05 7.14 9.70
N ASP A 320 -27.27 6.01 9.06
CA ASP A 320 -28.47 5.20 9.23
C ASP A 320 -28.11 3.71 9.21
N ARG A 321 -28.13 3.10 10.40
CA ARG A 321 -27.85 1.68 10.61
C ARG A 321 -28.90 0.77 10.00
N PHE A 322 -30.16 1.20 9.93
CA PHE A 322 -31.22 0.38 9.35
C PHE A 322 -31.05 0.26 7.83
N ARG A 323 -30.61 1.35 7.21
CA ARG A 323 -30.18 1.35 5.80
C ARG A 323 -29.00 0.40 5.59
N LEU A 324 -28.00 0.42 6.46
CA LEU A 324 -26.86 -0.51 6.42
C LEU A 324 -27.30 -1.98 6.55
N THR A 325 -28.00 -2.32 7.64
CA THR A 325 -28.34 -3.71 7.98
C THR A 325 -29.37 -4.31 7.03
N SER A 326 -30.22 -3.50 6.39
CA SER A 326 -31.24 -4.00 5.44
C SER A 326 -30.69 -4.85 4.29
N ALA A 327 -29.38 -4.77 4.00
CA ALA A 327 -28.73 -5.56 2.96
C ALA A 327 -28.11 -6.89 3.44
N LEU A 328 -27.92 -7.05 4.76
CA LEU A 328 -27.06 -8.09 5.34
C LEU A 328 -27.74 -8.91 6.46
N VAL A 329 -28.98 -8.59 6.82
CA VAL A 329 -29.70 -9.28 7.90
C VAL A 329 -30.03 -10.72 7.49
N VAL A 330 -29.53 -11.66 8.27
CA VAL A 330 -29.94 -13.06 8.30
C VAL A 330 -30.17 -13.43 9.77
N ASP A 331 -31.38 -13.89 10.11
CA ASP A 331 -31.80 -14.09 11.50
C ASP A 331 -32.43 -15.47 11.76
N PRO A 332 -31.63 -16.55 11.74
CA PRO A 332 -32.09 -17.88 12.09
C PRO A 332 -32.35 -17.99 13.59
N LEU A 333 -33.25 -18.91 13.97
CA LEU A 333 -33.72 -19.08 15.36
C LEU A 333 -32.59 -19.21 16.40
N TYR A 334 -31.46 -19.83 16.05
CA TYR A 334 -30.33 -20.03 16.96
C TYR A 334 -29.48 -18.76 17.21
N LEU A 335 -29.74 -17.66 16.51
CA LEU A 335 -29.09 -16.35 16.74
C LEU A 335 -30.02 -15.34 17.44
N GLN A 336 -31.28 -15.70 17.67
CA GLN A 336 -32.26 -14.82 18.30
C GLN A 336 -32.08 -14.75 19.82
N HIS A 337 -32.41 -13.61 20.42
CA HIS A 337 -32.39 -13.42 21.87
C HIS A 337 -33.43 -12.38 22.31
N GLY A 338 -33.75 -12.34 23.61
CA GLY A 338 -34.79 -11.44 24.15
C GLY A 338 -34.49 -9.94 24.12
N TYR A 339 -33.38 -9.51 23.50
CA TYR A 339 -32.94 -8.11 23.42
C TYR A 339 -32.75 -7.63 21.97
N SER A 340 -33.19 -8.40 20.96
CA SER A 340 -32.96 -8.07 19.54
C SER A 340 -33.49 -6.69 19.13
N ASP A 341 -34.56 -6.20 19.77
CA ASP A 341 -35.15 -4.88 19.47
C ASP A 341 -34.50 -3.72 20.23
N ALA A 342 -33.70 -4.02 21.25
CA ALA A 342 -33.11 -3.03 22.17
C ALA A 342 -31.60 -2.89 22.02
N ALA A 343 -30.92 -3.91 21.49
CA ALA A 343 -29.46 -3.96 21.40
C ALA A 343 -28.96 -3.93 19.94
N ILE A 344 -27.70 -3.52 19.77
CA ILE A 344 -27.02 -3.59 18.47
C ILE A 344 -26.42 -4.97 18.29
N ASP A 345 -26.83 -5.65 17.22
CA ASP A 345 -26.21 -6.89 16.78
C ASP A 345 -25.26 -6.63 15.62
N TYR A 346 -23.96 -6.54 15.94
CA TYR A 346 -22.93 -6.20 14.95
C TYR A 346 -22.73 -7.24 13.85
N ARG A 347 -23.27 -8.47 13.97
CA ARG A 347 -23.32 -9.43 12.84
C ARG A 347 -23.99 -8.85 11.60
N HIS A 348 -24.93 -7.92 11.76
CA HIS A 348 -25.67 -7.31 10.65
C HIS A 348 -24.93 -6.12 10.01
N TRP A 349 -23.79 -5.72 10.57
CA TRP A 349 -23.02 -4.53 10.16
C TRP A 349 -21.77 -4.88 9.34
N GLY A 350 -21.53 -6.16 9.08
CA GLY A 350 -20.37 -6.64 8.34
C GLY A 350 -20.70 -7.88 7.52
N VAL A 351 -19.70 -8.40 6.82
CA VAL A 351 -19.84 -9.63 6.03
C VAL A 351 -19.82 -10.89 6.92
N PRO A 352 -18.89 -11.06 7.88
CA PRO A 352 -18.84 -12.28 8.69
C PRO A 352 -19.84 -12.26 9.85
N LEU A 353 -20.26 -13.45 10.29
CA LEU A 353 -21.04 -13.62 11.51
C LEU A 353 -20.18 -13.34 12.76
N SER A 354 -19.10 -14.12 12.92
CA SER A 354 -18.22 -14.07 14.10
C SER A 354 -17.32 -12.83 14.06
N ARG A 355 -17.12 -12.24 15.23
CA ARG A 355 -16.27 -11.05 15.41
C ARG A 355 -15.64 -11.05 16.80
N ARG A 356 -14.36 -10.71 16.86
CA ARG A 356 -13.52 -10.67 18.08
C ARG A 356 -13.65 -9.35 18.83
N PHE A 357 -13.10 -9.28 20.05
CA PHE A 357 -13.18 -8.11 20.92
C PHE A 357 -12.20 -6.97 20.55
N ARG A 358 -12.29 -6.46 19.31
CA ARG A 358 -11.36 -5.45 18.74
C ARG A 358 -11.35 -4.12 19.50
N SER A 359 -12.49 -3.74 20.07
CA SER A 359 -12.64 -2.46 20.77
C SER A 359 -11.80 -2.35 22.03
N LEU A 360 -11.35 -3.47 22.60
CA LEU A 360 -10.52 -3.49 23.81
C LEU A 360 -9.16 -2.84 23.61
N LYS A 361 -8.45 -3.18 22.52
CA LYS A 361 -7.17 -2.54 22.19
C LYS A 361 -7.30 -1.07 21.82
N LEU A 362 -8.35 -0.71 21.07
CA LEU A 362 -8.62 0.70 20.75
C LEU A 362 -8.94 1.49 22.04
N TRP A 363 -9.69 0.91 22.96
CA TRP A 363 -9.97 1.49 24.27
C TRP A 363 -8.71 1.73 25.10
N PHE A 364 -7.79 0.75 25.16
CA PHE A 364 -6.50 0.94 25.84
C PHE A 364 -5.65 2.03 25.21
N VAL A 365 -5.55 2.09 23.88
CA VAL A 365 -4.80 3.16 23.19
C VAL A 365 -5.39 4.53 23.51
N LEU A 366 -6.72 4.69 23.39
CA LEU A 366 -7.37 5.97 23.70
C LEU A 366 -7.19 6.38 25.17
N ARG A 367 -7.25 5.43 26.11
CA ARG A 367 -7.08 5.72 27.54
C ARG A 367 -5.63 5.96 27.95
N SER A 368 -4.69 5.24 27.34
CA SER A 368 -3.27 5.32 27.69
C SER A 368 -2.62 6.58 27.16
N TYR A 369 -2.91 6.95 25.91
CA TYR A 369 -2.34 8.15 25.30
C TYR A 369 -3.20 9.40 25.54
N GLY A 370 -4.51 9.25 25.69
CA GLY A 370 -5.46 10.35 25.62
C GLY A 370 -5.51 10.99 24.22
N ILE A 371 -6.55 11.78 23.96
CA ILE A 371 -6.69 12.50 22.68
C ILE A 371 -5.52 13.48 22.48
N SER A 372 -5.03 14.14 23.53
CA SER A 372 -3.90 15.07 23.45
C SER A 372 -2.58 14.39 23.04
N GLY A 373 -2.31 13.19 23.54
CA GLY A 373 -1.13 12.40 23.15
C GLY A 373 -1.20 11.99 21.69
N LEU A 374 -2.36 11.50 21.24
CA LEU A 374 -2.60 11.11 19.85
C LEU A 374 -2.53 12.31 18.89
N GLN A 375 -3.08 13.46 19.28
CA GLN A 375 -2.91 14.71 18.53
C GLN A 375 -1.43 15.10 18.41
N SER A 376 -0.66 14.96 19.49
CA SER A 376 0.77 15.29 19.49
C SER A 376 1.56 14.38 18.56
N TYR A 377 1.24 13.08 18.53
CA TYR A 377 1.78 12.10 17.60
C TYR A 377 1.52 12.49 16.13
N ILE A 378 0.27 12.81 15.78
CA ILE A 378 -0.11 13.20 14.42
C ILE A 378 0.63 14.49 14.01
N ARG A 379 0.59 15.52 14.86
CA ARG A 379 1.31 16.78 14.62
C ARG A 379 2.80 16.56 14.43
N HIS A 380 3.39 15.63 15.17
CA HIS A 380 4.82 15.32 15.04
C HIS A 380 5.15 14.75 13.66
N HIS A 381 4.41 13.75 13.19
CA HIS A 381 4.60 13.18 11.85
C HIS A 381 4.38 14.22 10.74
N ILE A 382 3.44 15.16 10.92
CA ILE A 382 3.26 16.29 9.99
C ILE A 382 4.51 17.19 9.98
N ARG A 383 5.07 17.52 11.15
CA ARG A 383 6.33 18.29 11.23
C ARG A 383 7.48 17.58 10.52
N LEU A 384 7.62 16.26 10.70
CA LEU A 384 8.65 15.46 10.02
C LEU A 384 8.49 15.49 8.50
N ALA A 385 7.27 15.33 7.99
CA ALA A 385 7.00 15.46 6.56
C ALA A 385 7.29 16.87 6.03
N LYS A 386 6.96 17.92 6.79
CA LYS A 386 7.30 19.31 6.44
C LYS A 386 8.80 19.58 6.44
N ARG A 387 9.56 18.95 7.34
CA ARG A 387 11.03 18.99 7.31
C ARG A 387 11.57 18.33 6.04
N PHE A 388 11.10 17.13 5.72
CA PHE A 388 11.49 16.44 4.49
C PHE A 388 11.13 17.25 3.23
N GLU A 389 9.93 17.83 3.17
CA GLU A 389 9.51 18.74 2.09
C GLU A 389 10.48 19.92 1.92
N ALA A 390 10.91 20.54 3.03
CA ALA A 390 11.86 21.64 3.00
C ALA A 390 13.23 21.21 2.45
N LEU A 391 13.73 20.02 2.84
CA LEU A 391 14.98 19.46 2.34
C LEU A 391 14.92 19.19 0.82
N VAL A 392 13.83 18.59 0.34
CA VAL A 392 13.61 18.34 -1.09
C VAL A 392 13.61 19.65 -1.89
N ASN A 393 12.95 20.69 -1.38
CA ASN A 393 12.86 21.98 -2.07
C ASN A 393 14.18 22.77 -2.09
N GLN A 394 15.12 22.49 -1.17
CA GLN A 394 16.44 23.11 -1.16
C GLN A 394 17.36 22.54 -2.25
N ASP A 395 17.17 21.28 -2.64
CA ASP A 395 17.94 20.65 -3.71
C ASP A 395 17.29 20.87 -5.08
N ARG A 396 17.95 21.67 -5.92
CA ARG A 396 17.45 22.05 -7.26
C ARG A 396 17.29 20.86 -8.21
N ARG A 397 17.92 19.70 -7.94
CA ARG A 397 17.80 18.47 -8.74
C ARG A 397 16.42 17.82 -8.57
N PHE A 398 15.75 18.07 -7.45
CA PHE A 398 14.47 17.47 -7.12
C PHE A 398 13.30 18.45 -7.27
N GLN A 399 12.10 17.90 -7.15
CA GLN A 399 10.86 18.65 -7.01
C GLN A 399 9.86 17.84 -6.16
N VAL A 400 9.07 18.55 -5.36
CA VAL A 400 7.89 18.01 -4.67
C VAL A 400 6.73 17.94 -5.67
N CYS A 401 5.92 16.88 -5.60
CA CYS A 401 4.87 16.55 -6.56
C CYS A 401 3.47 16.46 -5.97
N ASN A 402 3.30 16.76 -4.68
CA ASN A 402 2.00 16.87 -4.03
C ASN A 402 1.96 18.09 -3.10
N GLU A 403 0.75 18.49 -2.72
CA GLU A 403 0.57 19.44 -1.63
C GLU A 403 0.74 18.69 -0.30
N VAL A 404 1.86 18.91 0.40
CA VAL A 404 2.17 18.19 1.65
C VAL A 404 1.27 18.70 2.77
N LYS A 405 0.14 18.03 3.02
CA LYS A 405 -0.81 18.39 4.09
C LYS A 405 -0.60 17.59 5.37
N LEU A 406 -0.18 16.33 5.23
CA LEU A 406 -0.06 15.37 6.31
C LEU A 406 1.34 14.73 6.30
N GLY A 407 1.47 13.46 6.71
CA GLY A 407 2.75 12.75 6.82
C GLY A 407 3.27 12.13 5.51
N LEU A 408 2.85 12.60 4.32
CA LEU A 408 3.28 12.07 3.03
C LEU A 408 3.87 13.17 2.13
N VAL A 409 5.08 12.92 1.64
CA VAL A 409 5.74 13.74 0.61
C VAL A 409 5.96 12.87 -0.63
N CYS A 410 5.45 13.34 -1.77
CA CYS A 410 5.74 12.79 -3.09
C CYS A 410 6.81 13.66 -3.73
N PHE A 411 7.90 13.05 -4.19
CA PHE A 411 9.00 13.78 -4.80
C PHE A 411 9.61 12.99 -5.95
N ARG A 412 10.41 13.67 -6.77
CA ARG A 412 11.19 13.04 -7.83
C ARG A 412 12.40 13.88 -8.21
N LEU A 413 13.40 13.25 -8.79
CA LEU A 413 14.41 13.92 -9.61
C LEU A 413 13.74 14.55 -10.83
N LYS A 414 14.17 15.76 -11.18
CA LYS A 414 13.86 16.39 -12.46
C LYS A 414 14.54 15.58 -13.57
N GLY A 415 13.74 15.10 -14.51
CA GLY A 415 14.20 14.17 -15.55
C GLY A 415 13.13 13.14 -15.86
N SER A 416 13.53 12.03 -16.48
CA SER A 416 12.60 10.99 -16.94
C SER A 416 12.10 10.11 -15.80
N ASP A 417 11.08 9.30 -16.10
CA ASP A 417 10.52 8.34 -15.15
C ASP A 417 11.49 7.18 -14.91
N GLU A 418 12.24 6.76 -15.92
CA GLU A 418 13.27 5.71 -15.82
C GLU A 418 14.41 6.12 -14.87
N LEU A 419 14.77 7.41 -14.84
CA LEU A 419 15.73 7.94 -13.88
C LEU A 419 15.25 7.74 -12.44
N ASN A 420 13.97 8.03 -12.19
CA ASN A 420 13.38 7.90 -10.86
C ASN A 420 13.13 6.44 -10.46
N GLN A 421 12.81 5.57 -11.42
CA GLN A 421 12.74 4.12 -11.21
C GLN A 421 14.10 3.57 -10.78
N LYS A 422 15.18 3.94 -11.49
CA LYS A 422 16.55 3.53 -11.13
C LYS A 422 16.96 4.06 -9.75
N LEU A 423 16.68 5.34 -9.47
CA LEU A 423 16.95 5.91 -8.15
C LEU A 423 16.29 5.10 -7.03
N LEU A 424 14.99 4.82 -7.17
CA LEU A 424 14.26 4.07 -6.15
C LEU A 424 14.75 2.63 -6.04
N SER A 425 15.05 1.96 -7.15
CA SER A 425 15.59 0.59 -7.17
C SER A 425 16.90 0.53 -6.38
N ASN A 426 17.86 1.41 -6.70
CA ASN A 426 19.16 1.45 -6.03
C ASN A 426 19.03 1.69 -4.52
N ILE A 427 18.16 2.62 -4.11
CA ILE A 427 17.89 2.89 -2.70
C ILE A 427 17.33 1.65 -2.00
N ASN A 428 16.30 1.01 -2.57
CA ASN A 428 15.66 -0.16 -1.95
C ASN A 428 16.59 -1.39 -1.92
N GLU A 429 17.39 -1.61 -2.97
CA GLU A 429 18.38 -2.70 -3.05
C GLU A 429 19.48 -2.56 -2.00
N SER A 430 19.85 -1.32 -1.65
CA SER A 430 20.81 -1.07 -0.58
C SER A 430 20.33 -1.52 0.81
N GLY A 431 19.01 -1.64 1.01
CA GLY A 431 18.41 -1.94 2.31
C GLY A 431 18.55 -0.81 3.34
N ARG A 432 19.07 0.36 2.96
CA ARG A 432 19.18 1.54 3.84
C ARG A 432 17.86 2.27 4.02
N LEU A 433 16.96 2.21 3.04
CA LEU A 433 15.60 2.73 3.16
C LEU A 433 14.64 1.79 2.44
N HIS A 434 13.36 1.87 2.80
CA HIS A 434 12.31 1.29 1.99
C HIS A 434 11.26 2.32 1.62
N MET A 435 11.10 2.57 0.32
CA MET A 435 10.09 3.46 -0.26
C MET A 435 9.39 2.76 -1.42
N VAL A 436 8.23 3.27 -1.80
CA VAL A 436 7.45 2.75 -2.94
C VAL A 436 7.07 3.89 -3.88
N PRO A 437 6.90 3.61 -5.18
CA PRO A 437 6.50 4.64 -6.12
C PRO A 437 4.99 4.83 -6.15
N ALA A 438 4.55 5.89 -6.82
CA ALA A 438 3.20 6.02 -7.35
C ALA A 438 3.23 6.76 -8.70
N SER A 439 2.06 6.82 -9.34
CA SER A 439 1.80 7.72 -10.47
C SER A 439 0.97 8.89 -9.97
N VAL A 440 1.43 10.12 -10.22
CA VAL A 440 0.70 11.36 -9.89
C VAL A 440 0.73 12.24 -11.12
N ASN A 441 -0.43 12.60 -11.68
CA ASN A 441 -0.51 13.30 -12.97
C ASN A 441 0.35 12.62 -14.06
N GLU A 442 0.20 11.28 -14.16
CA GLU A 442 0.89 10.41 -15.12
C GLU A 442 2.43 10.41 -15.02
N LYS A 443 2.96 10.82 -13.87
CA LYS A 443 4.39 10.88 -13.60
C LYS A 443 4.78 9.92 -12.50
N TYR A 444 5.85 9.16 -12.73
CA TYR A 444 6.47 8.36 -11.67
C TYR A 444 7.00 9.28 -10.56
N VAL A 445 6.55 9.05 -9.34
CA VAL A 445 7.01 9.75 -8.13
C VAL A 445 7.42 8.76 -7.06
N ILE A 446 8.38 9.16 -6.22
CA ILE A 446 8.78 8.42 -5.03
C ILE A 446 7.99 8.94 -3.84
N ARG A 447 7.49 8.04 -3.00
CA ARG A 447 6.71 8.38 -1.79
C ARG A 447 7.59 8.23 -0.56
N PHE A 448 7.70 9.30 0.21
CA PHE A 448 8.25 9.31 1.56
C PHE A 448 7.12 9.54 2.56
N CYS A 449 6.83 8.53 3.39
CA CYS A 449 5.85 8.66 4.47
C CYS A 449 6.52 8.59 5.85
N ALA A 450 6.11 9.46 6.77
CA ALA A 450 6.49 9.35 8.18
C ALA A 450 5.69 8.22 8.84
N VAL A 451 6.35 7.07 9.09
CA VAL A 451 5.71 5.82 9.53
C VAL A 451 6.01 5.44 10.98
N ALA A 452 7.28 5.32 11.36
CA ALA A 452 7.66 4.83 12.67
C ALA A 452 7.12 5.70 13.80
N GLN A 453 6.61 5.08 14.86
CA GLN A 453 5.95 5.78 15.98
C GLN A 453 6.82 6.86 16.62
N ASN A 454 8.11 6.59 16.74
CA ASN A 454 9.11 7.42 17.41
C ASN A 454 10.15 7.99 16.45
N ALA A 455 9.81 8.15 15.17
CA ALA A 455 10.68 8.78 14.18
C ALA A 455 11.12 10.17 14.66
N THR A 456 12.38 10.52 14.44
CA THR A 456 12.96 11.81 14.83
C THR A 456 13.28 12.67 13.61
N GLU A 457 13.71 13.91 13.84
CA GLU A 457 14.23 14.76 12.76
C GLU A 457 15.53 14.18 12.16
N ASP A 458 16.37 13.56 12.99
CA ASP A 458 17.61 12.89 12.53
C ASP A 458 17.30 11.72 11.58
N ASP A 459 16.21 10.99 11.82
CA ASP A 459 15.77 9.91 10.92
C ASP A 459 15.39 10.46 9.53
N VAL A 460 14.75 11.63 9.49
CA VAL A 460 14.37 12.32 8.26
C VAL A 460 15.61 12.84 7.52
N ASP A 461 16.54 13.45 8.26
CA ASP A 461 17.78 13.96 7.70
C ASP A 461 18.63 12.82 7.12
N HIS A 462 18.78 11.72 7.85
CA HIS A 462 19.46 10.53 7.39
C HIS A 462 18.81 9.96 6.12
N ALA A 463 17.49 9.87 6.07
CA ALA A 463 16.79 9.41 4.88
C ALA A 463 17.07 10.31 3.67
N TRP A 464 17.13 11.63 3.88
CA TRP A 464 17.46 12.58 2.83
C TRP A 464 18.93 12.49 2.38
N GLU A 465 19.87 12.30 3.31
CA GLU A 465 21.28 12.04 3.00
C GLU A 465 21.43 10.83 2.08
N VAL A 466 20.79 9.70 2.42
CA VAL A 466 20.78 8.48 1.59
C VAL A 466 20.22 8.79 0.18
N ILE A 467 19.09 9.49 0.10
CA ILE A 467 18.46 9.83 -1.19
C ILE A 467 19.39 10.68 -2.06
N THR A 468 20.05 11.68 -1.46
CA THR A 468 20.94 12.59 -2.18
C THR A 468 22.27 11.94 -2.55
N GLU A 469 22.78 11.00 -1.75
CA GLU A 469 23.94 10.15 -2.05
C GLU A 469 23.67 9.34 -3.33
N PHE A 470 22.62 8.51 -3.34
CA PHE A 470 22.25 7.69 -4.50
C PHE A 470 21.90 8.52 -5.73
N ALA A 471 21.28 9.69 -5.55
CA ALA A 471 21.01 10.58 -6.67
C ALA A 471 22.30 11.16 -7.28
N SER A 472 23.31 11.47 -6.47
CA SER A 472 24.60 11.98 -6.95
C SER A 472 25.33 10.90 -7.74
N GLU A 473 25.45 9.69 -7.19
CA GLU A 473 26.06 8.54 -7.87
C GLU A 473 25.38 8.23 -9.21
N LEU A 474 24.05 8.26 -9.24
CA LEU A 474 23.28 7.96 -10.45
C LEU A 474 23.49 9.02 -11.54
N LEU A 475 23.51 10.31 -11.16
CA LEU A 475 23.70 11.41 -12.10
C LEU A 475 25.14 11.48 -12.62
N GLU A 476 26.14 11.19 -11.78
CA GLU A 476 27.54 11.08 -12.19
C GLU A 476 27.74 9.91 -13.17
N THR A 477 27.16 8.75 -12.88
CA THR A 477 27.19 7.58 -13.78
C THR A 477 26.58 7.94 -15.15
N GLN A 478 25.40 8.58 -15.17
CA GLN A 478 24.79 9.02 -16.44
C GLN A 478 25.63 10.06 -17.19
N HIS A 479 26.32 10.95 -16.47
CA HIS A 479 27.21 11.92 -17.09
C HIS A 479 28.40 11.22 -17.77
N LEU A 480 29.05 10.28 -17.07
CA LEU A 480 30.15 9.49 -17.61
C LEU A 480 29.71 8.65 -18.81
N GLU A 481 28.55 8.00 -18.75
CA GLU A 481 27.97 7.25 -19.89
C GLU A 481 27.71 8.15 -21.10
N LYS A 482 27.18 9.37 -20.89
CA LYS A 482 26.97 10.35 -21.97
C LYS A 482 28.29 10.84 -22.56
N VAL A 483 29.28 11.16 -21.73
CA VAL A 483 30.61 11.59 -22.19
C VAL A 483 31.28 10.47 -22.99
N ALA A 484 31.22 9.23 -22.49
CA ALA A 484 31.72 8.07 -23.22
C ALA A 484 30.99 7.89 -24.55
N SER A 485 29.65 7.95 -24.58
CA SER A 485 28.85 7.86 -25.80
C SER A 485 29.24 8.90 -26.85
N VAL A 486 29.39 10.17 -26.46
CA VAL A 486 29.83 11.25 -27.36
C VAL A 486 31.25 11.00 -27.86
N TYR A 487 32.14 10.53 -26.97
CA TYR A 487 33.52 10.20 -27.34
C TYR A 487 33.58 9.05 -28.36
N TYR A 488 32.86 7.95 -28.11
CA TYR A 488 32.77 6.82 -29.04
C TYR A 488 32.10 7.20 -30.36
N SER A 489 31.07 8.05 -30.33
CA SER A 489 30.41 8.57 -31.53
C SER A 489 31.34 9.45 -32.36
N GLY A 490 32.10 10.34 -31.70
CA GLY A 490 33.10 11.20 -32.34
C GLY A 490 34.28 10.41 -32.90
N VAL A 491 34.74 9.38 -32.18
CA VAL A 491 35.77 8.45 -32.64
C VAL A 491 35.25 7.61 -33.82
N ALA A 492 34.02 7.08 -33.76
CA ALA A 492 33.40 6.36 -34.87
C ALA A 492 33.22 7.26 -36.10
N TRP A 493 32.86 8.53 -35.91
CA TRP A 493 32.78 9.53 -36.98
C TRP A 493 34.15 9.83 -37.61
N LEU A 494 35.20 9.99 -36.79
CA LEU A 494 36.59 10.16 -37.25
C LEU A 494 37.08 8.93 -38.05
N VAL A 495 36.71 7.72 -37.63
CA VAL A 495 37.09 6.46 -38.29
C VAL A 495 36.35 6.26 -39.62
N THR A 496 35.08 6.69 -39.71
CA THR A 496 34.21 6.49 -40.88
C THR A 496 34.32 7.59 -41.94
N ARG A 497 34.64 8.84 -41.57
CA ARG A 497 34.72 9.99 -42.51
C ARG A 497 36.08 10.68 -42.59
N GLY A 498 37.02 10.41 -41.68
CA GLY A 498 38.36 11.00 -41.69
C GLY A 498 39.26 10.38 -42.77
N GLY A 499 39.29 10.99 -43.96
CA GLY A 499 40.07 10.54 -45.13
C GLY A 499 41.61 10.63 -45.04
N ARG A 500 42.21 10.46 -43.86
CA ARG A 500 43.68 10.38 -43.71
C ARG A 500 44.06 9.26 -42.74
N THR A 501 44.92 8.35 -43.17
CA THR A 501 45.45 7.19 -42.43
C THR A 501 46.01 7.56 -41.03
N CYS A 502 46.43 8.82 -40.85
CA CYS A 502 46.93 9.36 -39.59
C CYS A 502 45.83 9.57 -38.52
N LEU A 503 44.61 9.99 -38.92
CA LEU A 503 43.47 10.21 -38.00
C LEU A 503 42.89 8.89 -37.47
N ARG A 504 42.91 7.82 -38.30
CA ARG A 504 42.54 6.46 -37.84
C ARG A 504 43.51 5.91 -36.82
N ARG A 505 44.82 6.13 -36.99
CA ARG A 505 45.84 5.70 -36.01
C ARG A 505 45.74 6.47 -34.70
N LEU A 506 45.46 7.78 -34.75
CA LEU A 506 45.24 8.61 -33.56
C LEU A 506 43.97 8.17 -32.81
N ALA A 507 42.88 7.92 -33.51
CA ALA A 507 41.62 7.42 -32.94
C ALA A 507 41.78 6.04 -32.27
N LEU A 508 42.51 5.11 -32.90
CA LEU A 508 42.83 3.79 -32.33
C LEU A 508 43.79 3.86 -31.14
N PHE A 509 44.75 4.78 -31.15
CA PHE A 509 45.67 5.01 -30.04
C PHE A 509 44.94 5.61 -28.81
N ILE A 510 44.04 6.55 -29.06
CA ILE A 510 43.17 7.17 -28.04
C ILE A 510 42.24 6.13 -27.39
N LEU A 511 41.63 5.24 -28.18
CA LEU A 511 40.79 4.15 -27.66
C LEU A 511 41.57 3.18 -26.76
N ARG A 512 42.88 2.99 -27.01
CA ARG A 512 43.76 2.09 -26.23
C ARG A 512 44.38 2.72 -24.99
N THR A 513 44.40 4.06 -24.87
CA THR A 513 45.11 4.78 -23.80
C THR A 513 44.18 5.49 -22.81
N CYS A 514 42.87 5.54 -23.09
CA CYS A 514 41.88 6.14 -22.19
C CYS A 514 41.55 5.17 -21.02
N PRO A 515 41.71 5.58 -19.73
CA PRO A 515 41.51 4.69 -18.58
C PRO A 515 40.11 4.09 -18.48
N VAL A 516 39.09 4.82 -18.96
CA VAL A 516 37.68 4.40 -18.98
C VAL A 516 37.44 3.28 -20.00
N ALA A 517 38.25 3.18 -21.06
CA ALA A 517 38.10 2.14 -22.07
C ALA A 517 38.42 0.75 -21.48
N SER A 518 39.41 0.65 -20.59
CA SER A 518 39.81 -0.62 -19.97
C SER A 518 38.72 -1.24 -19.09
N ALA A 519 37.76 -0.46 -18.58
CA ALA A 519 36.67 -0.97 -17.75
C ALA A 519 35.50 -1.55 -18.55
N ILE A 520 35.39 -1.22 -19.86
CA ILE A 520 34.28 -1.64 -20.73
C ILE A 520 34.74 -2.59 -21.85
N TYR A 521 36.06 -2.79 -22.05
CA TYR A 521 36.62 -3.67 -23.08
C TYR A 521 36.17 -5.15 -23.03
N GLY A 522 35.47 -5.58 -21.97
CA GLY A 522 34.86 -6.91 -21.87
C GLY A 522 33.55 -7.13 -22.64
N PHE A 523 32.98 -6.09 -23.30
CA PHE A 523 31.62 -6.15 -23.88
C PHE A 523 31.51 -5.87 -25.40
N LEU A 524 32.62 -5.83 -26.16
CA LEU A 524 32.57 -5.58 -27.61
C LEU A 524 32.60 -6.87 -28.45
N ASP A 525 31.75 -6.91 -29.47
CA ASP A 525 31.59 -7.97 -30.49
C ASP A 525 32.89 -8.22 -31.30
N PRO A 526 33.36 -9.48 -31.45
CA PRO A 526 34.58 -9.83 -32.19
C PRO A 526 34.61 -9.43 -33.68
N SER A 527 33.47 -9.09 -34.28
CA SER A 527 33.36 -8.79 -35.72
C SER A 527 34.02 -7.48 -36.17
N VAL A 528 34.42 -6.61 -35.25
CA VAL A 528 35.09 -5.32 -35.55
C VAL A 528 36.62 -5.46 -35.69
N LEU A 529 37.20 -6.63 -35.39
CA LEU A 529 38.66 -6.84 -35.33
C LEU A 529 39.31 -7.44 -36.61
N VAL A 530 38.56 -7.60 -37.70
CA VAL A 530 39.13 -8.15 -38.95
C VAL A 530 39.52 -7.02 -39.89
N GLY A 531 40.75 -6.53 -39.77
CA GLY A 531 41.26 -5.51 -40.69
C GLY A 531 42.57 -4.85 -40.29
N ALA A 532 43.52 -5.58 -39.73
CA ALA A 532 44.87 -5.05 -39.47
C ALA A 532 45.96 -6.13 -39.36
N GLU A 533 45.86 -7.23 -40.13
CA GLU A 533 46.99 -8.15 -40.32
C GLU A 533 47.53 -7.99 -41.74
N GLY A 534 48.66 -7.32 -41.85
CA GLY A 534 49.35 -7.01 -43.09
C GLY A 534 49.98 -5.65 -42.96
N TYR A 535 51.31 -5.59 -43.08
CA TYR A 535 52.18 -4.43 -42.83
C TYR A 535 52.56 -4.20 -41.36
N PHE A 536 53.51 -5.00 -40.86
CA PHE A 536 54.89 -4.57 -40.65
C PHE A 536 55.63 -5.69 -39.89
N GLY A 537 56.53 -6.37 -40.61
CA GLY A 537 57.58 -7.19 -40.03
C GLY A 537 58.88 -6.39 -39.92
N GLN A 538 59.71 -6.81 -38.97
CA GLN A 538 61.12 -6.45 -38.71
C GLN A 538 61.42 -5.32 -37.72
N LEU A 539 62.40 -5.66 -36.86
CA LEU A 539 63.14 -4.90 -35.84
C LEU A 539 62.37 -4.79 -34.51
N GLY A 540 62.81 -5.33 -33.38
CA GLY A 540 64.08 -5.93 -32.97
C GLY A 540 64.03 -6.07 -31.43
N SER A 541 64.74 -7.07 -30.92
CA SER A 541 64.92 -7.47 -29.51
C SER A 541 65.08 -6.34 -28.48
N HIS A 542 64.49 -6.50 -27.28
CA HIS A 542 65.23 -6.58 -26.00
C HIS A 542 64.32 -6.86 -24.78
N ALA A 543 64.87 -7.69 -23.88
CA ALA A 543 64.63 -7.83 -22.44
C ALA A 543 63.45 -8.70 -21.92
N THR A 544 63.88 -9.77 -21.24
CA THR A 544 63.18 -10.75 -20.40
C THR A 544 62.52 -10.17 -19.14
N PRO A 545 61.42 -10.76 -18.59
CA PRO A 545 60.87 -10.42 -17.28
C PRO A 545 61.29 -11.42 -16.18
N SER A 546 61.66 -10.90 -15.01
CA SER A 546 61.90 -11.66 -13.77
C SER A 546 60.71 -11.60 -12.82
N THR A 547 60.12 -12.78 -12.55
CA THR A 547 59.58 -13.32 -11.27
C THR A 547 58.60 -12.50 -10.40
N LEU A 548 57.30 -12.88 -10.47
CA LEU A 548 56.32 -13.40 -9.46
C LEU A 548 56.51 -13.12 -7.93
N PRO A 549 55.49 -13.30 -7.02
CA PRO A 549 54.08 -13.71 -7.19
C PRO A 549 53.02 -12.97 -6.31
N LEU A 550 51.72 -13.17 -6.58
CA LEU A 550 50.67 -13.21 -5.54
C LEU A 550 49.55 -14.18 -5.97
N THR A 551 49.36 -15.22 -5.16
CA THR A 551 48.42 -16.34 -5.28
C THR A 551 47.08 -16.04 -4.61
N ILE A 552 45.96 -16.39 -5.26
CA ILE A 552 44.65 -16.68 -4.65
C ILE A 552 44.04 -17.91 -5.36
N PRO A 553 43.36 -18.85 -4.66
CA PRO A 553 43.20 -20.24 -5.10
C PRO A 553 41.98 -20.51 -5.99
N GLN A 554 42.15 -21.51 -6.87
CA GLN A 554 41.12 -22.11 -7.72
C GLN A 554 40.15 -22.97 -6.90
N ASN A 555 38.86 -22.93 -7.27
CA ASN A 555 38.02 -24.12 -7.14
C ASN A 555 37.19 -24.34 -8.41
N ARG A 556 37.29 -25.58 -8.91
CA ARG A 556 36.82 -26.06 -10.22
C ARG A 556 35.30 -26.20 -10.27
N ARG A 557 34.67 -25.80 -11.39
CA ARG A 557 33.41 -26.39 -11.86
C ARG A 557 33.65 -27.10 -13.18
N LYS A 558 33.30 -28.39 -13.20
CA LYS A 558 33.28 -29.27 -14.37
C LYS A 558 32.07 -28.94 -15.24
N THR A 559 32.30 -28.91 -16.54
CA THR A 559 31.32 -28.92 -17.62
C THR A 559 30.59 -30.26 -17.68
N ASN A 560 29.28 -30.25 -17.97
CA ASN A 560 28.62 -31.28 -18.75
C ASN A 560 27.40 -30.69 -19.47
N SER A 561 27.34 -30.98 -20.76
CA SER A 561 26.37 -30.56 -21.77
C SER A 561 25.06 -31.34 -21.70
N TRP A 562 23.92 -30.67 -21.86
CA TRP A 562 22.69 -31.29 -22.39
C TRP A 562 21.91 -30.30 -23.25
N HIS A 563 21.52 -30.76 -24.44
CA HIS A 563 20.63 -30.11 -25.40
C HIS A 563 19.21 -29.99 -24.84
N GLU A 564 18.54 -28.86 -25.09
CA GLU A 564 17.08 -28.78 -25.00
C GLU A 564 16.48 -28.07 -26.22
N LYS A 565 15.43 -28.70 -26.75
CA LYS A 565 14.60 -28.31 -27.90
C LYS A 565 13.42 -27.48 -27.39
N GLU A 566 13.11 -26.38 -28.07
CA GLU A 566 11.83 -25.68 -27.96
C GLU A 566 10.65 -26.54 -28.45
N PRO A 567 9.42 -26.18 -28.03
CA PRO A 567 8.31 -26.22 -28.97
C PRO A 567 7.47 -24.94 -28.97
N GLN A 568 7.41 -24.31 -30.14
CA GLN A 568 6.28 -23.49 -30.58
C GLN A 568 5.07 -24.38 -30.89
N ARG A 569 3.86 -23.99 -30.49
CA ARG A 569 2.62 -24.51 -31.11
C ARG A 569 1.65 -23.40 -31.49
N ARG A 570 1.30 -23.45 -32.78
CA ARG A 570 0.37 -22.62 -33.53
C ARG A 570 -1.09 -22.93 -33.21
N ILE A 571 -1.89 -21.88 -33.33
CA ILE A 571 -3.34 -21.85 -33.50
C ILE A 571 -3.71 -22.40 -34.90
N ARG A 572 -4.76 -23.24 -34.98
CA ARG A 572 -5.68 -23.30 -36.13
C ARG A 572 -6.99 -24.01 -35.79
N SER A 573 -8.06 -23.41 -36.30
CA SER A 573 -9.49 -23.78 -36.30
C SER A 573 -9.83 -25.02 -37.14
N GLN A 574 -10.87 -25.78 -36.76
CA GLN A 574 -11.97 -26.16 -37.68
C GLN A 574 -13.15 -26.87 -36.98
N ILE A 575 -14.31 -26.68 -37.61
CA ILE A 575 -15.70 -27.00 -37.31
C ILE A 575 -16.03 -28.47 -37.70
N LEU A 576 -16.92 -29.18 -36.98
CA LEU A 576 -18.15 -29.87 -37.51
C LEU A 576 -18.75 -30.97 -36.58
N THR A 577 -20.03 -30.73 -36.23
CA THR A 577 -21.22 -31.62 -36.16
C THR A 577 -21.38 -32.80 -35.18
N ASP A 578 -22.48 -32.68 -34.42
CA ASP A 578 -23.59 -33.63 -34.17
C ASP A 578 -23.39 -34.94 -33.39
N LYS A 579 -23.97 -35.00 -32.17
CA LYS A 579 -25.22 -35.74 -31.84
C LYS A 579 -25.48 -35.81 -30.31
N LYS A 580 -26.73 -35.51 -29.92
CA LYS A 580 -27.66 -36.18 -28.95
C LYS A 580 -27.02 -37.09 -27.88
N GLN A 581 -27.41 -37.20 -26.60
CA GLN A 581 -28.54 -36.79 -25.73
C GLN A 581 -28.17 -37.30 -24.29
N PRO A 582 -28.99 -37.10 -23.22
CA PRO A 582 -28.53 -36.94 -21.84
C PRO A 582 -28.75 -38.18 -20.95
N PHE A 583 -28.19 -38.19 -19.73
CA PHE A 583 -28.80 -38.81 -18.54
C PHE A 583 -28.31 -38.18 -17.22
N LEU A 584 -29.31 -37.84 -16.40
CA LEU A 584 -29.41 -37.60 -14.94
C LEU A 584 -28.61 -36.47 -14.27
#